data_AF-A0A1H5YIG7-F1
#
_entry.id   AF-A0A1H5YIG7-F1
#
_cell.length_a   1.000
_cell.length_b   1.000
_cell.length_c   1.000
_cell.angle_alpha   90.00
_cell.angle_beta   90.00
_cell.angle_gamma   90.00
#
_symmetry.space_group_name_H-M   'P 1'
#
loop_
_entity.id
_entity.type
_entity.pdbx_description
1 polymer ?
#
loop_
_entity_poly.entity_id
_entity_poly.type
_entity_poly.pdbx_seq_one_letter_code
_entity_poly.pdbx_strand_id
1 'polypeptide(L)'
;MVPGLIAFRGEAGDNKPHKHWAHQIVVGLGNPVEVRVGHASYTGASLLIPAGTIHQLQTARVLCLYADPTHNACKTLLPQTMAQNISIIEIDGTRQLIQLSSADDLQAALEDFRNACVLGTHPKWVQIPTATKISSRILRTAFLA
;
A
#
# COMPACT_ATOMS: atom_id res chain seq x y z
N MET A 1 9.95 21.45 1.81
CA MET A 1 9.88 20.04 2.26
C MET A 1 10.74 19.22 1.30
N VAL A 2 11.62 18.36 1.81
CA VAL A 2 12.42 17.47 0.96
C VAL A 2 11.56 16.22 0.67
N PRO A 3 11.43 15.78 -0.59
CA PRO A 3 10.76 14.52 -0.92
C PRO A 3 11.36 13.38 -0.10
N GLY A 4 10.53 12.44 0.38
CA GLY A 4 11.03 11.43 1.29
C GLY A 4 10.15 10.18 1.41
N LEU A 5 10.58 9.33 2.34
CA LEU A 5 9.88 8.13 2.77
C LEU A 5 9.52 8.27 4.25
N ILE A 6 8.31 7.87 4.62
CA ILE A 6 7.85 7.83 6.01
C ILE A 6 7.23 6.46 6.25
N ALA A 7 7.54 5.84 7.39
CA ALA A 7 6.90 4.60 7.81
C ALA A 7 6.10 4.80 9.10
N PHE A 8 5.00 4.08 9.21
CA PHE A 8 4.18 3.96 10.40
C PHE A 8 3.94 2.48 10.68
N ARG A 9 4.05 2.06 11.94
CA ARG A 9 3.72 0.71 12.38
C ARG A 9 2.81 0.77 13.60
N GLY A 10 1.61 0.19 13.51
CA GLY A 10 0.66 0.21 14.60
C GLY A 10 -0.77 -0.11 14.16
N GLU A 11 -1.74 0.28 14.97
CA GLU A 11 -3.16 0.16 14.65
C GLU A 11 -3.59 1.33 13.75
N ALA A 12 -4.06 1.03 12.54
CA ALA A 12 -4.78 1.99 11.73
C ALA A 12 -6.24 2.07 12.23
N GLY A 13 -6.70 3.27 12.55
CA GLY A 13 -8.10 3.54 12.88
C GLY A 13 -9.00 3.51 11.64
N ASP A 14 -10.30 3.75 11.83
CA ASP A 14 -11.23 3.98 10.72
C ASP A 14 -10.92 5.33 10.03
N ASN A 15 -9.99 5.28 9.08
CA ASN A 15 -9.47 6.43 8.36
C ASN A 15 -10.47 6.87 7.29
N LYS A 16 -11.51 7.61 7.71
CA LYS A 16 -12.57 8.20 6.85
C LYS A 16 -12.06 8.55 5.45
N PRO A 17 -12.87 8.38 4.39
CA PRO A 17 -12.42 8.56 3.00
C PRO A 17 -11.57 9.83 2.78
N HIS A 18 -10.33 9.64 2.33
CA HIS A 18 -9.34 10.70 2.15
C HIS A 18 -8.35 10.35 1.03
N LYS A 19 -7.45 11.28 0.71
CA LYS A 19 -6.37 11.07 -0.27
C LYS A 19 -5.07 11.69 0.23
N HIS A 20 -3.95 11.11 -0.19
CA HIS A 20 -2.62 11.60 0.11
C HIS A 20 -1.93 12.13 -1.16
N TRP A 21 -0.94 12.99 -0.96
CA TRP A 21 0.05 13.29 -2.01
C TRP A 21 1.00 12.10 -2.23
N ALA A 22 1.32 11.36 -1.18
CA ALA A 22 2.19 10.18 -1.24
C ALA A 22 1.48 8.96 -1.85
N HIS A 23 2.25 8.10 -2.51
CA HIS A 23 1.87 6.71 -2.65
C HIS A 23 1.91 6.06 -1.27
N GLN A 24 0.92 5.23 -0.96
CA GLN A 24 0.88 4.49 0.29
C GLN A 24 0.95 3.00 -0.01
N ILE A 25 1.89 2.32 0.63
CA ILE A 25 1.91 0.87 0.72
C ILE A 25 1.44 0.51 2.11
N VAL A 26 0.43 -0.34 2.18
CA VAL A 26 -0.10 -0.83 3.44
C VAL A 26 0.07 -2.35 3.50
N VAL A 27 0.68 -2.84 4.57
CA VAL A 27 0.94 -4.25 4.83
C VAL A 27 0.20 -4.65 6.09
N GLY A 28 -0.57 -5.73 6.01
CA GLY A 28 -1.26 -6.29 7.16
C GLY A 28 -0.31 -7.05 8.09
N LEU A 29 -0.33 -6.73 9.39
CA LEU A 29 0.48 -7.39 10.40
C LEU A 29 -0.36 -8.48 11.07
N GLY A 30 -0.34 -9.67 10.47
CA GLY A 30 -1.02 -10.87 10.96
C GLY A 30 -2.32 -11.21 10.22
N ASN A 31 -3.00 -10.20 9.65
CA ASN A 31 -4.21 -10.39 8.82
C ASN A 31 -4.14 -9.52 7.57
N PRO A 32 -4.80 -9.90 6.46
CA PRO A 32 -4.96 -9.04 5.29
C PRO A 32 -5.60 -7.70 5.62
N VAL A 33 -5.30 -6.68 4.82
CA VAL A 33 -5.88 -5.34 4.95
C VAL A 33 -7.00 -5.14 3.94
N GLU A 34 -8.01 -4.36 4.32
CA GLU A 34 -9.11 -3.94 3.44
C GLU A 34 -9.00 -2.44 3.15
N VAL A 35 -9.03 -2.08 1.87
CA VAL A 35 -9.08 -0.69 1.42
C VAL A 35 -10.31 -0.49 0.54
N ARG A 36 -11.14 0.49 0.90
CA ARG A 36 -12.34 0.86 0.13
C ARG A 36 -12.06 2.06 -0.78
N VAL A 37 -12.55 2.00 -2.01
CA VAL A 37 -12.51 3.08 -3.00
C VAL A 37 -13.89 3.19 -3.65
N GLY A 38 -14.67 4.20 -3.26
CA GLY A 38 -16.07 4.30 -3.65
C GLY A 38 -16.87 3.07 -3.21
N HIS A 39 -17.43 2.33 -4.18
CA HIS A 39 -18.20 1.10 -3.94
C HIS A 39 -17.38 -0.19 -4.10
N ALA A 40 -16.08 -0.08 -4.35
CA ALA A 40 -15.19 -1.23 -4.46
C ALA A 40 -14.42 -1.43 -3.15
N SER A 41 -14.20 -2.69 -2.80
CA SER A 41 -13.30 -3.09 -1.73
C SER A 41 -12.17 -3.94 -2.30
N TYR A 42 -10.95 -3.69 -1.82
CA TYR A 42 -9.73 -4.39 -2.17
C TYR A 42 -9.15 -5.02 -0.90
N THR A 43 -8.91 -6.33 -0.93
CA THR A 43 -8.29 -7.06 0.18
C THR A 43 -7.02 -7.74 -0.29
N GLY A 44 -5.96 -7.67 0.52
CA GLY A 44 -4.68 -8.31 0.22
C GLY A 44 -3.72 -8.26 1.41
N ALA A 45 -2.62 -9.00 1.33
CA ALA A 45 -1.58 -8.97 2.37
C ALA A 45 -0.82 -7.63 2.35
N SER A 46 -0.57 -7.10 1.15
CA SER A 46 0.08 -5.82 0.92
C SER A 46 -0.55 -5.10 -0.27
N LEU A 47 -1.14 -3.93 -0.03
CA LEU A 47 -1.80 -3.14 -1.05
C LEU A 47 -1.03 -1.85 -1.32
N LEU A 48 -0.89 -1.51 -2.59
CA LEU A 48 -0.43 -0.21 -3.05
C LEU A 48 -1.62 0.68 -3.38
N ILE A 49 -1.67 1.83 -2.73
CA ILE A 49 -2.66 2.88 -2.91
C ILE A 49 -1.95 4.04 -3.61
N PRO A 50 -2.31 4.33 -4.87
CA PRO A 50 -1.68 5.43 -5.60
C PRO A 50 -1.95 6.79 -4.98
N ALA A 51 -1.00 7.71 -5.17
CA ALA A 51 -1.16 9.11 -4.83
C ALA A 51 -2.44 9.68 -5.48
N GLY A 52 -3.19 10.47 -4.71
CA GLY A 52 -4.45 11.08 -5.17
C GLY A 52 -5.67 10.14 -5.15
N THR A 53 -5.52 8.83 -4.91
CA THR A 53 -6.66 7.92 -4.77
C THR A 53 -7.46 8.25 -3.51
N ILE A 54 -8.76 8.55 -3.68
CA ILE A 54 -9.69 8.68 -2.55
C ILE A 54 -9.99 7.27 -2.03
N HIS A 55 -9.53 6.98 -0.82
CA HIS A 55 -9.63 5.65 -0.23
C HIS A 55 -9.95 5.72 1.26
N GLN A 56 -10.35 4.57 1.81
CA GLN A 56 -10.56 4.37 3.24
C GLN A 56 -9.91 3.04 3.62
N LEU A 57 -8.81 3.11 4.37
CA LEU A 57 -8.21 1.94 5.02
C LEU A 57 -9.10 1.54 6.20
N GLN A 58 -9.58 0.29 6.19
CA GLN A 58 -10.32 -0.25 7.32
C GLN A 58 -9.40 -0.52 8.51
N THR A 59 -9.97 -0.60 9.71
CA THR A 59 -9.21 -0.84 10.94
C THR A 59 -8.42 -2.13 10.86
N ALA A 60 -7.10 -2.03 11.03
CA ALA A 60 -6.18 -3.15 11.00
C ALA A 60 -4.85 -2.78 11.65
N ARG A 61 -4.15 -3.79 12.17
CA ARG A 61 -2.75 -3.64 12.55
C ARG A 61 -1.89 -3.67 11.28
N VAL A 62 -1.15 -2.60 11.04
CA VAL A 62 -0.47 -2.38 9.75
C VAL A 62 0.96 -1.86 9.90
N LEU A 63 1.73 -2.10 8.85
CA LEU A 63 2.85 -1.27 8.45
C LEU A 63 2.39 -0.43 7.25
N CYS A 64 2.47 0.90 7.36
CA CYS A 64 2.28 1.82 6.25
C CYS A 64 3.63 2.43 5.85
N LEU A 65 3.94 2.40 4.55
CA LEU A 65 5.06 3.13 3.95
C LEU A 65 4.48 4.19 3.00
N TYR A 66 4.81 5.44 3.24
CA TYR A 66 4.44 6.58 2.41
C TYR A 66 5.65 7.03 1.62
N ALA A 67 5.49 7.12 0.30
CA ALA A 67 6.54 7.54 -0.60
C ALA A 67 6.10 8.76 -1.41
N ASP A 68 6.86 9.85 -1.32
CA ASP A 68 6.64 11.02 -2.15
C ASP A 68 6.82 10.64 -3.64
N PRO A 69 5.85 10.92 -4.53
CA PRO A 69 5.94 10.55 -5.94
C PRO A 69 7.15 11.13 -6.66
N THR A 70 7.72 12.23 -6.16
CA THR A 70 8.91 12.90 -6.71
C THR A 70 10.22 12.31 -6.18
N HIS A 71 10.17 11.46 -5.14
CA HIS A 71 11.36 10.84 -4.56
C HIS A 71 11.90 9.70 -5.45
N ASN A 72 13.23 9.58 -5.55
CA ASN A 72 13.86 8.58 -6.41
C ASN A 72 13.49 7.14 -6.05
N ALA A 73 13.21 6.86 -4.77
CA ALA A 73 12.76 5.53 -4.36
C ALA A 73 11.48 5.08 -5.08
N CYS A 74 10.57 5.99 -5.44
CA CYS A 74 9.37 5.64 -6.22
C CYS A 74 9.73 5.09 -7.61
N LYS A 75 10.77 5.63 -8.27
CA LYS A 75 11.24 5.14 -9.57
C LYS A 75 11.78 3.71 -9.48
N THR A 76 12.43 3.39 -8.36
CA THR A 76 13.02 2.06 -8.10
C THR A 76 11.94 1.05 -7.67
N LEU A 77 11.07 1.45 -6.74
CA LEU A 77 10.08 0.57 -6.10
C LEU A 77 8.85 0.33 -6.96
N LEU A 78 8.39 1.38 -7.65
CA LEU A 78 7.10 1.39 -8.33
C LEU A 78 7.23 1.81 -9.81
N PRO A 79 8.10 1.18 -10.61
CA PRO A 79 8.26 1.53 -12.02
C PRO A 79 6.94 1.38 -12.80
N GLN A 80 6.04 0.52 -12.34
CA GLN A 80 4.72 0.35 -12.93
C GLN A 80 3.79 1.54 -12.59
N THR A 81 3.77 2.09 -11.37
CA THR A 81 2.84 3.20 -11.00
C THR A 81 3.13 4.54 -11.63
N MET A 82 4.29 4.72 -12.24
CA MET A 82 4.59 5.90 -13.04
C MET A 82 3.84 5.91 -14.39
N ALA A 83 3.31 4.76 -14.83
CA ALA A 83 2.35 4.69 -15.90
C ALA A 83 0.95 5.02 -15.34
N GLN A 84 0.35 6.09 -15.84
CA GLN A 84 -0.89 6.69 -15.33
C GLN A 84 -2.06 5.69 -15.22
N ASN A 85 -2.94 5.90 -14.22
CA ASN A 85 -4.18 5.16 -13.93
C ASN A 85 -4.03 3.74 -13.33
N ILE A 86 -3.10 3.53 -12.40
CA ILE A 86 -3.08 2.25 -11.67
C ILE A 86 -4.23 2.23 -10.66
N SER A 87 -4.95 1.11 -10.61
CA SER A 87 -5.92 0.80 -9.56
C SER A 87 -5.21 0.40 -8.26
N ILE A 88 -5.91 0.15 -7.16
CA ILE A 88 -5.25 -0.49 -6.02
C ILE A 88 -4.78 -1.87 -6.47
N ILE A 89 -3.49 -2.15 -6.32
CA ILE A 89 -2.87 -3.42 -6.68
C ILE A 89 -2.28 -4.08 -5.44
N GLU A 90 -2.30 -5.42 -5.45
CA GLU A 90 -1.50 -6.19 -4.52
C GLU A 90 -0.07 -6.29 -5.07
N ILE A 91 0.90 -6.09 -4.19
CA ILE A 91 2.32 -6.09 -4.54
C ILE A 91 3.06 -7.21 -3.82
N ASP A 92 3.95 -7.90 -4.53
CA ASP A 92 4.92 -8.80 -3.90
C ASP A 92 6.19 -8.01 -3.57
N GLY A 93 6.22 -7.44 -2.37
CA GLY A 93 7.41 -6.81 -1.78
C GLY A 93 7.94 -7.60 -0.59
N THR A 94 7.59 -8.90 -0.51
CA THR A 94 7.54 -9.66 0.74
C THR A 94 8.83 -9.59 1.54
N ARG A 95 10.02 -9.84 0.99
CA ARG A 95 11.23 -9.89 1.83
C ARG A 95 11.57 -8.57 2.52
N GLN A 96 11.49 -7.43 1.81
CA GLN A 96 11.87 -6.13 2.37
C GLN A 96 10.75 -5.54 3.23
N LEU A 97 9.49 -5.73 2.83
CA LEU A 97 8.35 -5.36 3.65
C LEU A 97 8.29 -6.21 4.93
N ILE A 98 8.67 -7.49 4.87
CA ILE A 98 8.83 -8.36 6.05
C ILE A 98 9.92 -7.79 6.96
N GLN A 99 11.11 -7.49 6.43
CA GLN A 99 12.20 -6.90 7.24
C GLN A 99 11.78 -5.59 7.91
N LEU A 100 11.15 -4.68 7.17
CA LEU A 100 10.66 -3.41 7.73
C LEU A 100 9.57 -3.66 8.79
N SER A 101 8.70 -4.63 8.56
CA SER A 101 7.59 -4.95 9.47
C SER A 101 8.06 -5.60 10.78
N SER A 102 9.13 -6.39 10.72
CA SER A 102 9.67 -7.15 11.85
C SER A 102 10.81 -6.47 12.59
N ALA A 103 11.31 -5.32 12.11
CA ALA A 103 12.43 -4.63 12.73
C ALA A 103 12.07 -4.09 14.13
N ASP A 104 12.93 -4.28 15.11
CA ASP A 104 12.72 -3.69 16.45
C ASP A 104 12.76 -2.16 16.36
N ASP A 105 13.77 -1.64 15.65
CA ASP A 105 13.91 -0.22 15.32
C ASP A 105 13.40 0.06 13.89
N LEU A 106 12.17 0.58 13.81
CA LEU A 106 11.54 0.94 12.53
C LEU A 106 12.27 2.10 11.83
N GLN A 107 12.85 3.02 12.58
CA GLN A 107 13.54 4.17 12.01
C GLN A 107 14.83 3.72 11.33
N ALA A 108 15.65 2.93 12.02
CA ALA A 108 16.87 2.36 11.43
C ALA A 108 16.56 1.53 10.17
N ALA A 109 15.54 0.66 10.24
CA ALA A 109 15.12 -0.14 9.09
C ALA A 109 14.63 0.71 7.90
N LEU A 110 13.95 1.84 8.15
CA LEU A 110 13.54 2.77 7.11
C LEU A 110 14.74 3.48 6.47
N GLU A 111 15.78 3.80 7.24
CA GLU A 111 17.01 4.39 6.71
C GLU A 111 17.78 3.40 5.83
N ASP A 112 17.89 2.14 6.24
CA ASP A 112 18.49 1.09 5.43
C ASP A 112 17.71 0.86 4.13
N PHE A 113 16.38 0.83 4.22
CA PHE A 113 15.51 0.74 3.06
C PHE A 113 15.69 1.93 2.10
N ARG A 114 15.78 3.15 2.63
CA ARG A 114 16.05 4.36 1.87
C ARG A 114 17.39 4.26 1.14
N ASN A 115 18.44 3.81 1.83
CA ASN A 115 19.77 3.64 1.27
C ASN A 115 19.77 2.60 0.13
N ALA A 116 19.11 1.46 0.32
CA ALA A 116 18.98 0.43 -0.71
C ALA A 116 18.23 0.93 -1.97
N CYS A 117 17.22 1.77 -1.80
CA CYS A 117 16.50 2.38 -2.92
C CYS A 117 17.35 3.38 -3.71
N VAL A 118 18.18 4.18 -3.02
CA VAL A 118 19.10 5.15 -3.64
C VAL A 118 20.22 4.45 -4.40
N LEU A 119 20.76 3.36 -3.84
CA LEU A 119 21.83 2.59 -4.47
C LEU A 119 21.35 1.70 -5.64
N GLY A 120 20.04 1.64 -5.89
CA GLY A 120 19.46 0.78 -6.93
C GLY A 120 19.61 -0.72 -6.65
N THR A 121 19.99 -1.09 -5.43
CA THR A 121 20.17 -2.48 -4.99
C THR A 121 18.85 -3.09 -4.51
N HIS A 122 17.81 -2.28 -4.35
CA HIS A 122 16.47 -2.74 -4.03
C HIS A 122 15.81 -3.43 -5.25
N PRO A 123 15.35 -4.69 -5.13
CA PRO A 123 14.64 -5.35 -6.23
C PRO A 123 13.30 -4.65 -6.49
N LYS A 124 12.89 -4.64 -7.76
CA LYS A 124 11.61 -4.06 -8.18
C LYS A 124 10.46 -4.88 -7.61
N TRP A 125 9.43 -4.22 -7.11
CA TRP A 125 8.20 -4.92 -6.75
C TRP A 125 7.43 -5.29 -8.00
N VAL A 126 6.86 -6.50 -7.96
CA VAL A 126 6.10 -7.07 -9.06
C VAL A 126 4.63 -7.07 -8.63
N GLN A 127 3.76 -6.59 -9.53
CA GLN A 127 2.33 -6.73 -9.36
C GLN A 127 1.96 -8.22 -9.34
N ILE A 128 1.22 -8.64 -8.31
CA ILE A 128 0.61 -9.96 -8.27
C ILE A 128 -0.76 -9.89 -8.98
N PRO A 129 -1.23 -10.95 -9.66
CA PRO A 129 -2.58 -10.98 -10.23
C PRO A 129 -3.68 -10.71 -9.20
N THR A 130 -4.03 -9.43 -9.11
CA THR A 130 -5.25 -8.78 -8.63
C THR A 130 -5.70 -9.14 -7.21
N ALA A 131 -5.47 -8.20 -6.28
CA ALA A 131 -6.27 -8.05 -5.06
C ALA A 131 -7.76 -8.26 -5.40
N THR A 132 -8.45 -9.14 -4.68
CA THR A 132 -9.84 -9.47 -5.03
C THR A 132 -10.69 -8.20 -4.95
N LYS A 133 -11.11 -7.68 -6.11
CA LYS A 133 -12.00 -6.53 -6.19
C LYS A 133 -13.43 -7.00 -5.95
N ILE A 134 -13.94 -6.79 -4.76
CA ILE A 134 -15.34 -7.07 -4.46
C ILE A 134 -16.15 -5.81 -4.81
N SER A 135 -16.95 -5.90 -5.88
CA SER A 135 -17.91 -4.87 -6.27
C SER A 135 -19.24 -5.15 -5.60
N SER A 136 -19.76 -4.20 -4.81
CA SER A 136 -21.04 -4.34 -4.11
C SER A 136 -22.28 -4.30 -5.02
N ARG A 137 -22.14 -4.47 -6.35
CA ARG A 137 -23.28 -4.39 -7.31
C ARG A 137 -24.06 -5.68 -7.51
N ILE A 138 -23.66 -6.82 -6.92
CA ILE A 138 -24.42 -8.07 -7.03
C ILE A 138 -24.94 -8.46 -5.64
N LEU A 139 -26.11 -7.94 -5.28
CA LEU A 139 -27.07 -8.54 -4.34
C LEU A 139 -28.38 -7.73 -4.40
N ARG A 140 -29.01 -7.70 -5.58
CA ARG A 140 -30.43 -7.36 -5.74
C ARG A 140 -31.03 -8.23 -6.83
N THR A 141 -31.25 -9.51 -6.57
CA THR A 141 -32.50 -10.22 -6.96
C THR A 141 -32.48 -11.66 -6.44
N ALA A 142 -33.70 -12.15 -6.19
CA ALA A 142 -34.10 -13.53 -5.90
C ALA A 142 -33.91 -14.05 -4.46
N PHE A 143 -34.80 -13.62 -3.56
CA PHE A 143 -35.61 -14.55 -2.76
C PHE A 143 -36.99 -13.92 -2.51
N LEU A 144 -37.86 -14.07 -3.51
CA LEU A 144 -39.31 -14.13 -3.35
C LEU A 144 -39.79 -15.19 -4.34
N ALA A 145 -39.97 -16.40 -3.83
CA ALA A 145 -40.88 -17.44 -4.32
C ALA A 145 -41.12 -18.40 -3.16
#